data_AF-A0A3C1YFU6-F1
#
_entry.id   AF-A0A3C1YFU6-F1
#
_cell.length_a   1.000
_cell.length_b   1.000
_cell.length_c   1.000
_cell.angle_alpha   90.00
_cell.angle_beta   90.00
_cell.angle_gamma   90.00
#
_symmetry.space_group_name_H-M   'P 1'
#
loop_
_entity.id
_entity.type
_entity.pdbx_description
1 polymer ?
#
loop_
_entity_poly.entity_id
_entity_poly.type
_entity_poly.pdbx_seq_one_letter_code
_entity_poly.pdbx_strand_id
1 'polypeptide(L)'
;YCGLNLNIRESIRGIIVVPVILVIIFLFVTLKFPTGINLTPGMPAIVLSQFAFLFAYAFAAEFFWRGYLQTYLERLWGEGAGLLLSIALSSLPFFLTSYFAHGLPFSPERTMEVFFFYPLTVLPLAYLYQRSRNLLNVALLHALLLFLPGFLLF
;
A
#
# COMPACT_ATOMS: atom_id res chain seq x y z
N TYR A 1 -11.12 35.86 -8.75
CA TYR A 1 -11.21 34.64 -7.90
C TYR A 1 -10.42 33.47 -8.48
N CYS A 2 -9.14 33.65 -8.83
CA CYS A 2 -8.31 32.61 -9.49
C CYS A 2 -7.01 32.27 -8.72
N GLY A 3 -6.99 32.50 -7.40
CA GLY A 3 -5.82 32.23 -6.55
C GLY A 3 -6.05 31.19 -5.45
N LEU A 4 -7.31 30.92 -5.08
CA LEU A 4 -7.64 30.03 -3.96
C LEU A 4 -7.52 28.52 -4.27
N ASN A 5 -7.59 28.14 -5.55
CA ASN A 5 -7.73 26.73 -5.97
C ASN A 5 -6.39 25.98 -6.04
N LEU A 6 -5.27 26.69 -6.26
CA LEU A 6 -3.93 26.11 -6.22
C LEU A 6 -3.51 25.77 -4.78
N ASN A 7 -3.83 26.64 -3.83
CA ASN A 7 -3.44 26.48 -2.43
C ASN A 7 -4.15 25.28 -1.77
N ILE A 8 -5.42 25.01 -2.11
CA ILE A 8 -6.16 23.83 -1.63
C ILE A 8 -5.60 22.54 -2.24
N ARG A 9 -5.21 22.56 -3.52
CA ARG A 9 -4.64 21.39 -4.20
C ARG A 9 -3.24 21.03 -3.64
N GLU A 10 -2.43 22.01 -3.27
CA GLU A 10 -1.17 21.79 -2.55
C GLU A 10 -1.38 21.39 -1.09
N SER A 11 -2.39 21.95 -0.43
CA SER A 11 -2.75 21.59 0.95
C SER A 11 -3.26 20.13 1.04
N ILE A 12 -4.05 19.65 0.06
CA ILE A 12 -4.49 18.25 -0.03
C ILE A 12 -3.33 17.30 -0.36
N ARG A 13 -2.39 17.72 -1.21
CA ARG A 13 -1.12 16.99 -1.42
C ARG A 13 -0.35 16.84 -0.12
N GLY A 14 -0.26 17.92 0.67
CA GLY A 14 0.29 17.91 2.01
C GLY A 14 -0.44 16.91 2.91
N ILE A 15 -1.77 16.97 3.00
CA ILE A 15 -2.57 16.15 3.92
C ILE A 15 -2.42 14.63 3.71
N ILE A 16 -2.07 14.16 2.50
CA ILE A 16 -1.93 12.72 2.20
C ILE A 16 -0.47 12.29 2.13
N VAL A 17 0.42 13.14 1.61
CA VAL A 17 1.85 12.84 1.58
C VAL A 17 2.44 12.92 2.99
N VAL A 18 1.97 13.86 3.82
CA VAL A 18 2.43 14.03 5.21
C VAL A 18 2.20 12.79 6.07
N PRO A 19 1.03 12.12 6.11
CA PRO A 19 0.86 10.90 6.89
C PRO A 19 1.67 9.72 6.34
N VAL A 20 1.85 9.59 5.01
CA VAL A 20 2.70 8.52 4.44
C VAL A 20 4.17 8.77 4.79
N ILE A 21 4.65 10.01 4.64
CA ILE A 21 5.99 10.41 5.06
C ILE A 21 6.13 10.29 6.58
N LEU A 22 5.12 10.65 7.36
CA LEU A 22 5.14 10.51 8.82
C LEU A 22 5.14 9.04 9.23
N VAL A 23 4.45 8.14 8.54
CA VAL A 23 4.52 6.70 8.81
C VAL A 23 5.90 6.17 8.46
N ILE A 24 6.48 6.59 7.33
CA ILE A 24 7.87 6.22 6.96
C ILE A 24 8.86 6.79 8.00
N ILE A 25 8.79 8.08 8.33
CA ILE A 25 9.67 8.72 9.31
C ILE A 25 9.44 8.11 10.71
N PHE A 26 8.20 7.90 11.13
CA PHE A 26 7.89 7.27 12.41
C PHE A 26 8.48 5.87 12.45
N LEU A 27 8.32 5.06 11.40
CA LEU A 27 8.99 3.76 11.27
C LEU A 27 10.52 3.92 11.39
N PHE A 28 11.14 4.87 10.69
CA PHE A 28 12.60 5.11 10.75
C PHE A 28 13.10 5.68 12.09
N VAL A 29 12.25 6.40 12.84
CA VAL A 29 12.59 7.04 14.12
C VAL A 29 12.32 6.10 15.30
N THR A 30 11.21 5.36 15.28
CA THR A 30 10.88 4.38 16.33
C THR A 30 11.65 3.09 16.17
N LEU A 31 11.85 2.63 14.92
CA LEU A 31 12.71 1.51 14.63
C LEU A 31 14.08 2.12 14.37
N LYS A 32 14.87 2.28 15.44
CA LYS A 32 16.28 2.69 15.33
C LYS A 32 16.89 1.95 14.15
N PHE A 33 17.21 2.65 13.07
CA PHE A 33 17.96 2.06 11.97
C PHE A 33 19.16 1.36 12.61
N PRO A 34 19.40 0.05 12.36
CA PRO A 34 20.55 -0.61 12.92
C PRO A 34 21.79 0.13 12.42
N THR A 35 22.34 1.00 13.28
CA THR A 35 23.57 1.74 13.07
C THR A 35 24.70 0.73 13.19
N GLY A 36 24.84 -0.10 12.16
CA GLY A 36 25.65 -1.31 12.22
C GLY A 36 25.32 -2.36 11.18
N ILE A 37 24.61 -2.06 10.08
CA ILE A 37 24.53 -2.97 8.93
C ILE A 37 25.94 -3.05 8.30
N ASN A 38 26.79 -3.87 8.90
CA ASN A 38 27.99 -4.39 8.27
C ASN A 38 27.50 -5.30 7.15
N LEU A 39 27.27 -4.71 5.98
CA LEU A 39 26.89 -5.42 4.76
C LEU A 39 27.99 -6.44 4.47
N THR A 40 27.78 -7.66 4.93
CA THR A 40 28.64 -8.79 4.62
C THR A 40 28.68 -8.93 3.09
N PRO A 41 29.82 -9.26 2.47
CA PRO A 41 29.86 -9.45 1.02
C PRO A 41 28.76 -10.43 0.58
N GLY A 42 27.82 -9.97 -0.23
CA GLY A 42 26.65 -10.75 -0.70
C GLY A 42 25.29 -10.29 -0.13
N MET A 43 25.26 -9.63 1.03
CA MET A 43 24.00 -9.12 1.63
C MET A 43 23.28 -8.09 0.73
N PRO A 44 23.96 -7.12 0.07
CA PRO A 44 23.30 -6.19 -0.84
C PRO A 44 22.61 -6.87 -2.03
N ALA A 45 23.21 -7.95 -2.56
CA ALA A 45 22.65 -8.68 -3.70
C ALA A 45 21.39 -9.45 -3.30
N ILE A 46 21.38 -10.08 -2.12
CA ILE A 46 20.21 -10.78 -1.59
C ILE A 46 19.06 -9.80 -1.36
N VAL A 47 19.32 -8.68 -0.67
CA VAL A 47 18.33 -7.63 -0.42
C VAL A 47 17.73 -7.11 -1.73
N LEU A 48 18.58 -6.81 -2.73
CA LEU A 48 18.11 -6.33 -4.03
C LEU A 48 17.27 -7.37 -4.76
N SER A 49 17.68 -8.65 -4.74
CA SER A 49 16.94 -9.74 -5.38
C SER A 49 15.56 -9.96 -4.75
N GLN A 50 15.48 -9.85 -3.42
CA GLN A 50 14.23 -9.98 -2.67
C GLN A 50 13.29 -8.80 -2.99
N PHE A 51 13.81 -7.57 -2.99
CA PHE A 51 13.01 -6.41 -3.37
C PHE A 51 12.53 -6.51 -4.82
N ALA A 52 13.39 -6.95 -5.75
CA ALA A 52 13.03 -7.14 -7.16
C ALA A 52 11.90 -8.17 -7.33
N PHE A 53 11.96 -9.29 -6.59
CA PHE A 53 10.90 -10.28 -6.57
C PHE A 53 9.58 -9.71 -6.04
N LEU A 54 9.62 -9.01 -4.90
CA LEU A 54 8.43 -8.36 -4.33
C LEU A 54 7.86 -7.29 -5.25
N PHE A 55 8.71 -6.54 -5.96
CA PHE A 55 8.29 -5.57 -6.95
C PHE A 55 7.60 -6.23 -8.14
N ALA A 56 8.13 -7.32 -8.68
CA ALA A 56 7.50 -8.06 -9.76
C ALA A 56 6.12 -8.62 -9.33
N TYR A 57 6.04 -9.19 -8.12
CA TYR A 57 4.79 -9.65 -7.53
C TYR A 57 3.79 -8.50 -7.38
N ALA A 58 4.21 -7.39 -6.76
CA ALA A 58 3.38 -6.21 -6.55
C ALA A 58 2.90 -5.63 -7.88
N PHE A 59 3.77 -5.53 -8.88
CA PHE A 59 3.40 -5.04 -10.21
C PHE A 59 2.31 -5.91 -10.86
N ALA A 60 2.46 -7.23 -10.83
CA ALA A 60 1.45 -8.14 -11.36
C ALA A 60 0.11 -8.02 -10.63
N ALA A 61 0.14 -7.94 -9.29
CA ALA A 61 -1.06 -7.75 -8.49
C ALA A 61 -1.75 -6.41 -8.78
N GLU A 62 -0.98 -5.32 -8.81
CA GLU A 62 -1.50 -3.97 -9.06
C GLU A 62 -2.00 -3.78 -10.49
N PHE A 63 -1.41 -4.49 -11.47
CA PHE A 63 -1.92 -4.50 -12.83
C PHE A 63 -3.38 -4.98 -12.88
N PHE A 64 -3.71 -6.05 -12.16
CA PHE A 64 -5.08 -6.54 -12.10
C PHE A 64 -5.99 -5.63 -11.24
N TRP A 65 -5.60 -5.35 -10.01
CA TRP A 65 -6.49 -4.64 -9.08
C TRP A 65 -6.70 -3.17 -9.44
N ARG A 66 -5.64 -2.47 -9.84
CA ARG A 66 -5.67 -1.02 -10.08
C ARG A 66 -5.78 -0.76 -11.57
N GLY A 67 -4.91 -1.40 -12.35
CA GLY A 67 -4.89 -1.26 -13.81
C GLY A 67 -6.21 -1.65 -14.46
N TYR A 68 -6.72 -2.83 -14.12
CA TYR A 68 -7.97 -3.35 -14.69
C TYR A 68 -9.19 -3.04 -13.82
N LEU A 69 -9.28 -3.60 -12.61
CA LEU A 69 -10.52 -3.55 -11.83
C LEU A 69 -10.90 -2.12 -11.44
N GLN A 70 -10.02 -1.36 -10.78
CA GLN A 70 -10.35 0.01 -10.38
C GLN A 70 -10.73 0.89 -11.58
N THR A 71 -9.97 0.83 -12.68
CA THR A 71 -10.31 1.56 -13.92
C THR A 71 -11.68 1.17 -14.45
N TYR A 72 -12.04 -0.11 -14.41
CA TYR A 72 -13.35 -0.57 -14.84
C TYR A 72 -14.48 -0.04 -13.93
N LEU A 73 -14.31 -0.12 -12.60
CA LEU A 73 -15.29 0.37 -11.63
C LEU A 73 -15.47 1.89 -11.72
N GLU A 74 -14.40 2.64 -11.91
CA GLU A 74 -14.45 4.10 -12.06
C GLU A 74 -15.16 4.51 -13.35
N ARG A 75 -15.10 3.71 -14.42
CA ARG A 75 -15.87 3.94 -15.65
C ARG A 75 -17.36 3.68 -15.47
N LEU A 76 -17.74 2.70 -14.65
CA LEU A 76 -19.14 2.34 -14.43
C LEU A 76 -19.84 3.27 -13.43
N TRP A 77 -19.17 3.62 -12.33
CA TRP A 77 -19.79 4.28 -11.18
C TRP A 77 -19.14 5.62 -10.82
N GLY A 78 -18.16 6.08 -11.60
CA GLY A 78 -17.42 7.32 -11.35
C GLY A 78 -16.23 7.13 -10.40
N GLU A 79 -15.38 8.15 -10.32
CA GLU A 79 -14.08 8.08 -9.62
C GLU A 79 -14.21 7.72 -8.14
N GLY A 80 -15.12 8.37 -7.41
CA GLY A 80 -15.28 8.16 -5.96
C GLY A 80 -15.79 6.76 -5.62
N ALA A 81 -16.93 6.37 -6.21
CA ALA A 81 -17.52 5.06 -5.98
C ALA A 81 -16.63 3.93 -6.49
N GLY A 82 -15.99 4.12 -7.66
CA GLY A 82 -15.06 3.14 -8.21
C GLY A 82 -13.85 2.87 -7.32
N LEU A 83 -13.29 3.89 -6.67
CA LEU A 83 -12.21 3.74 -5.70
C LEU A 83 -12.67 2.98 -4.45
N LEU A 84 -13.81 3.33 -3.86
CA LEU A 84 -14.31 2.66 -2.65
C LEU A 84 -14.63 1.18 -2.92
N LEU A 85 -15.25 0.89 -4.07
CA LEU A 85 -15.54 -0.47 -4.49
C LEU A 85 -14.26 -1.26 -4.80
N SER A 86 -13.23 -0.64 -5.40
CA SER A 86 -11.97 -1.33 -5.66
C SER A 86 -11.28 -1.73 -4.35
N ILE A 87 -11.30 -0.86 -3.34
CA ILE A 87 -10.76 -1.15 -2.00
C ILE A 87 -11.52 -2.31 -1.35
N ALA A 88 -12.86 -2.27 -1.38
CA ALA A 88 -13.68 -3.33 -0.82
C ALA A 88 -13.40 -4.68 -1.49
N LEU A 89 -13.40 -4.72 -2.83
CA LEU A 89 -13.19 -5.95 -3.59
C LEU A 89 -11.77 -6.50 -3.46
N SER A 90 -10.75 -5.64 -3.46
CA SER A 90 -9.36 -6.08 -3.25
C SER A 90 -9.08 -6.55 -1.83
N SER A 91 -9.92 -6.18 -0.85
CA SER A 91 -9.85 -6.67 0.53
C SER A 91 -10.55 -8.02 0.75
N LEU A 92 -11.48 -8.40 -0.13
CA LEU A 92 -12.23 -9.66 0.00
C LEU A 92 -11.34 -10.92 -0.02
N PRO A 93 -10.33 -11.05 -0.89
CA PRO A 93 -9.45 -12.23 -0.87
C PRO A 93 -8.79 -12.43 0.50
N PHE A 94 -8.36 -11.36 1.15
CA PHE A 94 -7.74 -11.43 2.48
C PHE A 94 -8.73 -11.85 3.57
N PHE A 95 -9.97 -11.35 3.49
CA PHE A 95 -11.05 -11.80 4.35
C PHE A 95 -11.32 -13.30 4.15
N LEU A 96 -11.46 -13.74 2.90
CA LEU A 96 -11.77 -15.12 2.56
C LEU A 96 -10.66 -16.08 2.98
N THR A 97 -9.40 -15.74 2.72
CA THR A 97 -8.27 -16.57 3.19
C THR A 97 -8.23 -16.66 4.70
N SER A 98 -8.46 -15.55 5.42
CA SER A 98 -8.53 -15.54 6.88
C SER A 98 -9.67 -16.41 7.41
N TYR A 99 -10.84 -16.33 6.76
CA TYR A 99 -12.02 -17.15 7.09
C TYR A 99 -11.74 -18.64 6.88
N PHE A 100 -11.21 -19.04 5.72
CA PHE A 100 -10.96 -20.45 5.43
C PHE A 100 -9.81 -21.03 6.27
N ALA A 101 -8.82 -20.21 6.65
CA ALA A 101 -7.69 -20.68 7.44
C ALA A 101 -8.02 -20.84 8.94
N HIS A 102 -8.91 -20.02 9.49
CA HIS A 102 -9.12 -19.96 10.95
C HIS A 102 -10.56 -20.11 11.41
N GLY A 103 -11.52 -20.12 10.48
CA GLY A 103 -12.95 -20.15 10.80
C GLY A 103 -13.44 -18.89 11.52
N LEU A 104 -14.73 -18.88 11.86
CA LEU A 104 -15.32 -17.88 12.74
C LEU A 104 -15.59 -18.50 14.12
N PRO A 105 -15.52 -17.69 15.20
CA PRO A 105 -15.21 -16.25 15.22
C PRO A 105 -13.71 -15.95 15.10
N PHE A 106 -13.36 -14.79 14.56
CA PHE A 106 -11.99 -14.28 14.61
C PHE A 106 -11.62 -13.79 16.01
N SER A 107 -10.34 -13.91 16.37
CA SER A 107 -9.81 -13.20 17.53
C SER A 107 -9.88 -11.68 17.31
N PRO A 108 -9.95 -10.86 18.38
CA PRO A 108 -10.02 -9.41 18.25
C PRO A 108 -8.90 -8.80 17.38
N GLU A 109 -7.69 -9.35 17.48
CA GLU A 109 -6.53 -8.91 16.71
C GLU A 109 -6.74 -9.16 15.22
N ARG A 110 -7.22 -10.35 14.87
CA ARG A 110 -7.48 -10.72 13.47
C ARG A 110 -8.67 -9.96 12.89
N THR A 111 -9.67 -9.64 13.70
CA THR A 111 -10.76 -8.75 13.28
C THR A 111 -10.22 -7.37 12.90
N MET A 112 -9.32 -6.80 13.71
CA MET A 112 -8.68 -5.51 13.39
C MET A 112 -7.82 -5.61 12.12
N GLU A 113 -7.08 -6.70 11.96
CA GLU A 113 -6.25 -6.95 10.78
C GLU A 113 -7.07 -7.00 9.48
N VAL A 114 -8.13 -7.80 9.47
CA VAL A 114 -8.93 -8.08 8.27
C VAL A 114 -9.84 -6.90 7.90
N PHE A 115 -10.49 -6.26 8.87
CA PHE A 115 -11.50 -5.24 8.60
C PHE A 115 -10.97 -3.81 8.59
N PHE A 116 -9.83 -3.55 9.24
CA PHE A 116 -9.29 -2.20 9.35
C PHE A 116 -7.92 -2.08 8.71
N PHE A 117 -6.94 -2.87 9.14
CA PHE A 117 -5.56 -2.67 8.68
C PHE A 117 -5.39 -3.00 7.19
N TYR A 118 -5.93 -4.11 6.71
CA TYR A 118 -5.80 -4.47 5.30
C TYR A 118 -6.49 -3.46 4.34
N PRO A 119 -7.76 -3.07 4.56
CA PRO A 119 -8.37 -2.02 3.72
C PRO A 119 -7.62 -0.69 3.80
N LEU A 120 -7.06 -0.36 4.97
CA LEU A 120 -6.31 0.88 5.18
C LEU A 120 -4.97 0.88 4.42
N THR A 121 -4.31 -0.27 4.24
CA THR A 121 -3.08 -0.36 3.40
C THR A 121 -3.39 -0.34 1.91
N VAL A 122 -4.55 -0.84 1.50
CA VAL A 122 -5.04 -0.83 0.11
C VAL A 122 -5.44 0.58 -0.35
N LEU A 123 -5.99 1.40 0.55
CA LEU A 123 -6.45 2.76 0.27
C LEU A 123 -5.38 3.67 -0.36
N PRO A 124 -4.16 3.83 0.20
CA PRO A 124 -3.14 4.68 -0.41
C PRO A 124 -2.70 4.19 -1.79
N LEU A 125 -2.72 2.87 -2.04
CA LEU A 125 -2.44 2.30 -3.36
C LEU A 125 -3.51 2.69 -4.39
N ALA A 126 -4.78 2.52 -4.02
CA ALA A 126 -5.92 2.88 -4.87
C ALA A 126 -5.97 4.39 -5.15
N TYR A 127 -5.71 5.21 -4.14
CA TYR A 127 -5.65 6.67 -4.28
C TYR A 127 -4.48 7.11 -5.14
N LEU A 128 -3.29 6.54 -4.92
CA LEU A 128 -2.10 6.85 -5.72
C LEU A 128 -2.32 6.49 -7.19
N TYR A 129 -2.95 5.34 -7.47
CA TYR A 129 -3.31 4.96 -8.82
C TYR A 129 -4.30 5.95 -9.45
N GLN A 130 -5.38 6.29 -8.74
CA GLN A 130 -6.39 7.22 -9.23
C GLN A 130 -5.79 8.58 -9.63
N ARG A 131 -4.84 9.08 -8.82
CA ARG A 131 -4.21 10.39 -9.05
C ARG A 131 -3.12 10.38 -10.11
N SER A 132 -2.32 9.32 -10.18
CA SER A 132 -1.14 9.30 -11.06
C SER A 132 -1.38 8.55 -12.38
N ARG A 133 -2.36 7.64 -12.41
CA ARG A 133 -2.55 6.63 -13.47
C ARG A 133 -1.28 5.86 -13.82
N ASN A 134 -0.35 5.77 -12.87
CA ASN A 134 0.96 5.15 -13.05
C ASN A 134 1.07 3.89 -12.18
N LEU A 135 1.05 2.73 -12.83
CA LEU A 135 1.18 1.44 -12.15
C LEU A 135 2.56 1.23 -11.51
N LEU A 136 3.63 1.82 -12.05
CA LEU A 136 4.97 1.66 -11.49
C LEU A 136 5.07 2.29 -10.10
N ASN A 137 4.50 3.48 -9.91
CA ASN A 137 4.51 4.17 -8.61
C ASN A 137 3.73 3.38 -7.56
N VAL A 138 2.61 2.78 -7.96
CA VAL A 138 1.75 1.99 -7.08
C VAL A 138 2.41 0.66 -6.74
N ALA A 139 2.98 -0.02 -7.73
CA ALA A 139 3.74 -1.24 -7.54
C ALA A 139 4.97 -1.02 -6.64
N LEU A 140 5.67 0.11 -6.79
CA LEU A 140 6.81 0.47 -5.95
C LEU A 140 6.39 0.70 -4.50
N LEU A 141 5.29 1.43 -4.27
CA LEU A 141 4.74 1.62 -2.92
C LEU A 141 4.29 0.29 -2.31
N HIS A 142 3.59 -0.57 -3.07
CA HIS A 142 3.16 -1.87 -2.59
C HIS A 142 4.37 -2.77 -2.26
N ALA A 143 5.38 -2.82 -3.13
CA ALA A 143 6.62 -3.57 -2.87
C ALA A 143 7.33 -3.08 -1.60
N LEU A 144 7.38 -1.75 -1.39
CA LEU A 144 7.94 -1.17 -0.16
C LEU A 144 7.16 -1.59 1.09
N LEU A 145 5.82 -1.59 1.03
CA LEU A 145 4.96 -2.03 2.14
C LEU A 145 5.18 -3.51 2.49
N LEU A 146 5.44 -4.36 1.50
CA LEU A 146 5.76 -5.78 1.73
C LEU A 146 7.20 -5.98 2.24
N PHE A 147 8.14 -5.19 1.73
CA PHE A 147 9.55 -5.34 2.03
C PHE A 147 9.93 -4.81 3.42
N LEU A 148 9.39 -3.65 3.82
CA LEU A 148 9.78 -2.95 5.05
C LEU A 148 9.61 -3.77 6.34
N PRO A 149 8.47 -4.44 6.60
CA PRO A 149 8.32 -5.25 7.82
C PRO A 149 9.33 -6.40 7.88
N GLY A 150 9.59 -7.03 6.73
CA GLY A 150 10.58 -8.10 6.63
C GLY A 150 12.01 -7.61 6.80
N PHE A 151 12.31 -6.35 6.47
CA PHE A 151 13.64 -5.78 6.64
C PHE A 151 13.90 -5.24 8.05
N LEU A 152 12.85 -4.75 8.74
CA LEU A 152 12.96 -4.09 10.04
C LEU A 152 12.92 -5.06 11.23
N LEU A 153 12.43 -6.29 11.03
CA LEU A 153 12.37 -7.34 12.06
C LEU A 153 13.66 -8.19 12.12
N PHE A 154 14.63 -7.93 11.24
CA PHE A 154 15.99 -8.50 11.25
C PHE A 154 17.01 -7.42 11.60
#